data_AF-A0A347ZP15-F1
#
_entry.id   AF-A0A347ZP15-F1
#
_cell.length_a   1.000
_cell.length_b   1.000
_cell.length_c   1.000
_cell.angle_alpha   90.00
_cell.angle_beta   90.00
_cell.angle_gamma   90.00
#
_symmetry.space_group_name_H-M   'P 1'
#
loop_
_entity.id
_entity.type
_entity.pdbx_description
1 polymer ?
#
loop_
_entity_poly.entity_id
_entity_poly.type
_entity_poly.pdbx_seq_one_letter_code
_entity_poly.pdbx_strand_id
1 'polypeptide(L)'
;MNFTTEMFDLLESIREELDDLVQSLTPEEKARRGSLQGWSAKDMLVHLAFWNHHFNRQLEQGFAGQPIPKSGDYLDQVNDGVLYEHLEQPFDEALADESAAYSQFRQIVAEVSPEDIQDSQKFEFLEGHSLLDRALGTYGYHTAAHISDYYIKHGQIERARALQESITKSLLGFPGWEANAVYNLGCFYSLNGYKQEAIAKVKEAFEIKSDLVEWAKQDSDLDALRDMAEYKDLIGE
;
A
#
# COMPACT_ATOMS: atom_id res chain seq x y z
N MET A 1 21.41 -11.37 4.49
CA MET A 1 19.94 -11.37 4.45
C MET A 1 19.51 -11.90 3.10
N ASN A 2 18.44 -12.69 3.05
CA ASN A 2 17.80 -13.03 1.78
C ASN A 2 16.52 -12.20 1.69
N PHE A 3 16.65 -10.96 1.21
CA PHE A 3 15.53 -10.03 1.15
C PHE A 3 14.39 -10.51 0.25
N THR A 4 14.64 -11.42 -0.70
CA THR A 4 13.56 -12.06 -1.48
C THR A 4 12.69 -12.96 -0.62
N THR A 5 13.29 -13.78 0.24
CA THR A 5 12.53 -14.62 1.20
C THR A 5 11.78 -13.75 2.19
N GLU A 6 12.46 -12.77 2.79
CA GLU A 6 11.84 -11.86 3.78
C GLU A 6 10.69 -11.05 3.16
N MET A 7 10.83 -10.63 1.90
CA MET A 7 9.75 -9.96 1.15
C MET A 7 8.54 -10.88 1.05
N PHE A 8 8.71 -12.12 0.59
CA PHE A 8 7.59 -13.05 0.51
C PHE A 8 6.99 -13.38 1.89
N ASP A 9 7.80 -13.51 2.94
CA ASP A 9 7.28 -13.71 4.30
C ASP A 9 6.39 -12.53 4.75
N LEU A 10 6.80 -11.29 4.44
CA LEU A 10 5.98 -10.11 4.68
C LEU A 10 4.69 -10.14 3.84
N LEU A 11 4.79 -10.40 2.54
CA LEU A 11 3.62 -10.43 1.65
C LEU A 11 2.62 -11.51 2.05
N GLU A 12 3.08 -12.69 2.47
CA GLU A 12 2.22 -13.76 2.98
C GLU A 12 1.56 -13.34 4.31
N SER A 13 2.23 -12.62 5.21
CA SER A 13 1.59 -12.11 6.43
C SER A 13 0.46 -11.11 6.14
N ILE A 14 0.59 -10.30 5.09
CA ILE A 14 -0.48 -9.39 4.65
C ILE A 14 -1.60 -10.16 3.96
N ARG A 15 -1.26 -11.24 3.25
CA ARG A 15 -2.24 -12.15 2.65
C ARG A 15 -3.07 -12.85 3.72
N GLU A 16 -2.44 -13.34 4.78
CA GLU A 16 -3.12 -13.93 5.94
C GLU A 16 -4.11 -12.93 6.57
N GLU A 17 -3.72 -11.66 6.73
CA GLU A 17 -4.61 -10.62 7.24
C GLU A 17 -5.80 -10.35 6.29
N LEU A 18 -5.57 -10.36 4.97
CA LEU A 18 -6.65 -10.22 3.98
C LEU A 18 -7.62 -11.42 4.04
N ASP A 19 -7.09 -12.63 4.12
CA ASP A 19 -7.89 -13.85 4.22
C ASP A 19 -8.71 -13.87 5.52
N ASP A 20 -8.13 -13.43 6.64
CA ASP A 20 -8.82 -13.28 7.92
C ASP A 20 -9.94 -12.24 7.85
N LEU A 21 -9.69 -11.08 7.21
CA LEU A 21 -10.73 -10.08 6.94
C LEU A 21 -11.86 -10.71 6.14
N VAL A 22 -11.57 -11.36 5.02
CA VAL A 22 -12.55 -11.97 4.10
C VAL A 22 -13.38 -13.06 4.78
N GLN A 23 -12.76 -13.87 5.63
CA GLN A 23 -13.44 -14.92 6.41
C GLN A 23 -14.35 -14.33 7.49
N SER A 24 -14.01 -13.16 8.04
CA SER A 24 -14.81 -12.48 9.05
C SER A 24 -16.06 -11.77 8.51
N LEU A 25 -16.13 -11.52 7.19
CA LEU A 25 -17.25 -10.82 6.56
C LEU A 25 -18.55 -11.63 6.61
N THR A 26 -19.61 -10.97 7.05
CA THR A 26 -20.98 -11.47 6.98
C THR A 26 -21.51 -11.55 5.54
N PRO A 27 -22.56 -12.33 5.26
CA PRO A 27 -23.22 -12.32 3.96
C PRO A 27 -23.69 -10.92 3.54
N GLU A 28 -24.20 -10.10 4.48
CA GLU A 28 -24.59 -8.73 4.17
C GLU A 28 -23.42 -7.83 3.79
N GLU A 29 -22.25 -7.99 4.44
CA GLU A 29 -21.05 -7.23 4.09
C GLU A 29 -20.47 -7.63 2.73
N LYS A 30 -20.47 -8.93 2.42
CA LYS A 30 -20.06 -9.42 1.08
C LYS A 30 -21.00 -8.91 -0.01
N ALA A 31 -22.30 -8.85 0.26
CA ALA A 31 -23.30 -8.34 -0.68
C ALA A 31 -23.41 -6.80 -0.71
N ARG A 32 -22.66 -6.08 0.14
CA ARG A 32 -22.77 -4.63 0.24
C ARG A 32 -22.22 -3.96 -1.03
N ARG A 33 -23.06 -3.13 -1.64
CA ARG A 33 -22.68 -2.22 -2.72
C ARG A 33 -22.06 -0.95 -2.12
N GLY A 34 -20.83 -0.62 -2.49
CA GLY A 34 -20.22 0.64 -2.09
C GLY A 34 -20.51 1.80 -3.05
N SER A 35 -19.76 2.86 -2.88
CA SER A 35 -19.92 4.15 -3.56
C SER A 35 -18.64 4.97 -3.47
N LEU A 36 -18.56 6.09 -4.19
CA LEU A 36 -17.45 7.05 -4.05
C LEU A 36 -17.28 7.57 -2.61
N GLN A 37 -18.36 7.62 -1.83
CA GLN A 37 -18.31 8.08 -0.44
C GLN A 37 -17.81 6.99 0.53
N GLY A 38 -17.79 5.74 0.08
CA GLY A 38 -17.41 4.60 0.91
C GLY A 38 -17.44 3.30 0.13
N TRP A 39 -16.25 2.72 -0.06
CA TRP A 39 -16.06 1.42 -0.68
C TRP A 39 -16.57 0.30 0.22
N SER A 40 -17.15 -0.74 -0.39
CA SER A 40 -17.40 -2.00 0.29
C SER A 40 -16.14 -2.89 0.30
N ALA A 41 -16.19 -4.01 1.02
CA ALA A 41 -15.12 -5.01 0.97
C ALA A 41 -14.88 -5.52 -0.46
N LYS A 42 -15.95 -5.67 -1.26
CA LYS A 42 -15.83 -6.03 -2.68
C LYS A 42 -15.09 -4.94 -3.46
N ASP A 43 -15.45 -3.67 -3.29
CA ASP A 43 -14.79 -2.57 -4.01
C ASP A 43 -13.30 -2.47 -3.67
N MET A 44 -12.93 -2.72 -2.42
CA MET A 44 -11.53 -2.83 -2.00
C MET A 44 -10.80 -3.95 -2.75
N LEU A 45 -11.38 -5.15 -2.83
CA LEU A 45 -10.78 -6.29 -3.56
C LEU A 45 -10.62 -5.98 -5.06
N VAL A 46 -11.63 -5.36 -5.68
CA VAL A 46 -11.55 -4.93 -7.09
C VAL A 46 -10.42 -3.93 -7.29
N HIS A 47 -10.29 -2.94 -6.42
CA HIS A 47 -9.23 -1.94 -6.50
C HIS A 47 -7.84 -2.57 -6.38
N LEU A 48 -7.66 -3.47 -5.41
CA LEU A 48 -6.42 -4.22 -5.25
C LEU A 48 -6.12 -5.06 -6.49
N ALA A 49 -7.10 -5.82 -7.00
CA ALA A 49 -6.95 -6.62 -8.21
C ALA A 49 -6.52 -5.77 -9.42
N PHE A 50 -7.16 -4.61 -9.63
CA PHE A 50 -6.84 -3.71 -10.73
C PHE A 50 -5.38 -3.23 -10.70
N TRP A 51 -4.91 -2.72 -9.56
CA TRP A 51 -3.55 -2.20 -9.42
C TRP A 51 -2.50 -3.32 -9.43
N ASN A 52 -2.82 -4.49 -8.89
CA ASN A 52 -2.00 -5.68 -8.95
C ASN A 52 -1.83 -6.18 -10.40
N HIS A 53 -2.93 -6.27 -11.16
CA HIS A 53 -2.87 -6.58 -12.59
C HIS A 53 -2.14 -5.51 -13.40
N HIS A 54 -2.27 -4.24 -13.04
CA HIS A 54 -1.50 -3.16 -13.67
C HIS A 54 0.00 -3.36 -13.45
N PHE A 55 0.43 -3.62 -12.22
CA PHE A 55 1.84 -3.85 -11.91
C PHE A 55 2.38 -5.14 -12.56
N ASN A 56 1.63 -6.24 -12.53
CA ASN A 56 2.00 -7.48 -13.24
C ASN A 56 2.24 -7.23 -14.73
N ARG A 57 1.35 -6.47 -15.39
CA ARG A 57 1.54 -6.10 -16.80
C ARG A 57 2.76 -5.22 -17.02
N GLN A 58 3.11 -4.33 -16.10
CA GLN A 58 4.35 -3.56 -16.18
C GLN A 58 5.58 -4.49 -16.13
N LEU A 59 5.57 -5.48 -15.23
CA LEU A 59 6.66 -6.46 -15.11
C LEU A 59 6.79 -7.31 -16.39
N GLU A 60 5.69 -7.91 -16.85
CA GLU A 60 5.69 -8.76 -18.04
C GLU A 60 6.13 -7.99 -19.29
N GLN A 61 5.60 -6.79 -19.51
CA GLN A 61 5.97 -5.96 -20.65
C GLN A 61 7.40 -5.44 -20.53
N GLY A 62 7.84 -5.07 -19.32
CA GLY A 62 9.21 -4.68 -19.04
C GLY A 62 10.23 -5.78 -19.33
N PHE A 63 9.98 -7.00 -18.87
CA PHE A 63 10.83 -8.16 -19.16
C PHE A 63 10.84 -8.53 -20.64
N ALA A 64 9.72 -8.31 -21.35
CA ALA A 64 9.61 -8.54 -22.79
C ALA A 64 10.15 -7.39 -23.66
N GLY A 65 10.65 -6.29 -23.06
CA GLY A 65 11.10 -5.09 -23.79
C GLY A 65 9.98 -4.38 -24.56
N GLN A 66 8.74 -4.52 -24.11
CA GLN A 66 7.55 -3.91 -24.71
C GLN A 66 7.25 -2.55 -24.04
N PRO A 67 6.43 -1.68 -24.68
CA PRO A 67 6.04 -0.40 -24.09
C PRO A 67 5.32 -0.59 -22.75
N ILE A 68 5.82 0.04 -21.69
CA ILE A 68 5.30 -0.14 -20.33
C ILE A 68 3.95 0.58 -20.18
N PRO A 69 2.90 -0.07 -19.65
CA PRO A 69 1.61 0.57 -19.44
C PRO A 69 1.72 1.61 -18.32
N LYS A 70 1.33 2.84 -18.62
CA LYS A 70 1.29 3.95 -17.66
C LYS A 70 -0.14 4.17 -17.15
N SER A 71 -0.28 4.54 -15.89
CA SER A 71 -1.55 4.98 -15.29
C SER A 71 -1.81 6.47 -15.45
N GLY A 72 -0.76 7.28 -15.63
CA GLY A 72 -0.84 8.74 -15.61
C GLY A 72 -1.06 9.31 -14.20
N ASP A 73 -1.26 10.62 -14.10
CA ASP A 73 -1.36 11.35 -12.82
C ASP A 73 -2.82 11.58 -12.37
N TYR A 74 -3.78 10.91 -13.03
CA TYR A 74 -5.23 11.03 -12.79
C TYR A 74 -5.77 9.82 -12.01
N LEU A 75 -5.07 9.47 -10.93
CA LEU A 75 -5.31 8.24 -10.16
C LEU A 75 -6.74 8.19 -9.59
N ASP A 76 -7.27 9.30 -9.10
CA ASP A 76 -8.64 9.37 -8.59
C ASP A 76 -9.66 9.05 -9.68
N GLN A 77 -9.48 9.58 -10.89
CA GLN A 77 -10.39 9.31 -12.01
C GLN A 77 -10.30 7.85 -12.48
N VAL A 78 -9.12 7.24 -12.42
CA VAL A 78 -8.96 5.80 -12.70
C VAL A 78 -9.71 4.99 -11.64
N ASN A 79 -9.50 5.30 -10.36
CA ASN A 79 -10.14 4.58 -9.25
C ASN A 79 -11.66 4.71 -9.29
N ASP A 80 -12.19 5.91 -9.55
CA ASP A 80 -13.63 6.15 -9.73
C ASP A 80 -14.18 5.34 -10.91
N GLY A 81 -13.47 5.32 -12.04
CA GLY A 81 -13.84 4.54 -13.22
C GLY A 81 -13.89 3.04 -12.93
N VAL A 82 -12.86 2.50 -12.26
CA VAL A 82 -12.78 1.09 -11.85
C VAL A 82 -13.94 0.75 -10.92
N LEU A 83 -14.24 1.60 -9.95
CA LEU A 83 -15.40 1.40 -9.07
C LEU A 83 -16.70 1.30 -9.88
N TYR A 84 -16.95 2.27 -10.78
CA TYR A 84 -18.18 2.32 -11.57
C TYR A 84 -18.35 1.11 -12.49
N GLU A 85 -17.27 0.65 -13.13
CA GLU A 85 -17.27 -0.52 -14.01
C GLU A 85 -17.64 -1.82 -13.26
N HIS A 86 -17.27 -1.91 -11.98
CA HIS A 86 -17.42 -3.13 -11.18
C HIS A 86 -18.49 -3.02 -10.08
N LEU A 87 -19.39 -2.03 -10.14
CA LEU A 87 -20.44 -1.83 -9.13
C LEU A 87 -21.30 -3.10 -8.92
N GLU A 88 -21.57 -3.83 -9.99
CA GLU A 88 -22.43 -5.02 -10.00
C GLU A 88 -21.62 -6.34 -9.98
N GLN A 89 -20.29 -6.28 -9.88
CA GLN A 89 -19.45 -7.49 -9.80
C GLN A 89 -19.74 -8.27 -8.50
N PRO A 90 -19.93 -9.60 -8.55
CA PRO A 90 -20.07 -10.43 -7.35
C PRO A 90 -18.80 -10.44 -6.48
N PHE A 91 -18.97 -10.53 -5.17
CA PHE A 91 -17.87 -10.59 -4.21
C PHE A 91 -16.87 -11.73 -4.50
N ASP A 92 -17.38 -12.94 -4.75
CA ASP A 92 -16.53 -14.10 -4.99
C ASP A 92 -15.71 -13.96 -6.29
N GLU A 93 -16.23 -13.23 -7.30
CA GLU A 93 -15.47 -12.92 -8.51
C GLU A 93 -14.36 -11.90 -8.24
N ALA A 94 -14.64 -10.86 -7.45
CA ALA A 94 -13.61 -9.88 -7.05
C ALA A 94 -12.51 -10.52 -6.21
N LEU A 95 -12.86 -11.42 -5.28
CA LEU A 95 -11.90 -12.17 -4.48
C LEU A 95 -11.05 -13.11 -5.33
N ALA A 96 -11.67 -13.82 -6.28
CA ALA A 96 -10.95 -14.71 -7.18
C ALA A 96 -9.97 -13.93 -8.08
N ASP A 97 -10.37 -12.75 -8.56
CA ASP A 97 -9.52 -11.90 -9.39
C ASP A 97 -8.32 -11.33 -8.63
N GLU A 98 -8.54 -10.82 -7.41
CA GLU A 98 -7.46 -10.38 -6.52
C GLU A 98 -6.46 -11.53 -6.24
N SER A 99 -6.98 -12.73 -5.94
CA SER A 99 -6.17 -13.92 -5.70
C SER A 99 -5.36 -14.35 -6.93
N ALA A 100 -5.96 -14.22 -8.13
CA ALA A 100 -5.31 -14.51 -9.40
C ALA A 100 -4.17 -13.53 -9.69
N ALA A 101 -4.39 -12.23 -9.44
CA ALA A 101 -3.37 -11.21 -9.61
C ALA A 101 -2.15 -11.44 -8.68
N TYR A 102 -2.38 -11.82 -7.41
CA TYR A 102 -1.28 -12.18 -6.50
C TYR A 102 -0.54 -13.45 -6.97
N SER A 103 -1.27 -14.48 -7.39
CA SER A 103 -0.66 -15.72 -7.89
C SER A 103 0.20 -15.48 -9.14
N GLN A 104 -0.26 -14.63 -10.05
CA GLN A 104 0.50 -14.23 -11.24
C GLN A 104 1.77 -13.48 -10.86
N PHE A 105 1.72 -12.54 -9.91
CA PHE A 105 2.92 -11.87 -9.40
C PHE A 105 3.96 -12.86 -8.89
N ARG A 106 3.54 -13.85 -8.09
CA ARG A 106 4.46 -14.88 -7.59
C ARG A 106 5.11 -15.68 -8.71
N GLN A 107 4.36 -16.01 -9.77
CA GLN A 107 4.91 -16.70 -10.95
C GLN A 107 5.92 -15.83 -11.69
N ILE A 108 5.62 -14.55 -11.91
CA ILE A 108 6.52 -13.60 -12.57
C ILE A 108 7.84 -13.47 -11.79
N VAL A 109 7.76 -13.28 -10.47
CA VAL A 109 8.94 -13.04 -9.63
C VAL A 109 9.76 -14.32 -9.39
N ALA A 110 9.13 -15.51 -9.42
CA ALA A 110 9.84 -16.78 -9.27
C ALA A 110 10.91 -17.02 -10.37
N GLU A 111 10.77 -16.37 -11.53
CA GLU A 111 11.71 -16.46 -12.65
C GLU A 111 12.87 -15.43 -12.55
N VAL A 112 12.85 -14.56 -11.53
CA VAL A 112 13.86 -13.50 -11.32
C VAL A 112 14.84 -13.92 -10.23
N SER A 113 16.15 -13.73 -10.45
CA SER A 113 17.14 -14.06 -9.43
C SER A 113 17.03 -13.12 -8.22
N PRO A 114 17.35 -13.59 -7.00
CA PRO A 114 17.36 -12.75 -5.80
C PRO A 114 18.25 -11.50 -5.94
N GLU A 115 19.37 -11.60 -6.63
CA GLU A 115 20.27 -10.48 -6.91
C GLU A 115 19.59 -9.42 -7.77
N ASP A 116 18.91 -9.84 -8.84
CA ASP A 116 18.20 -8.97 -9.78
C ASP A 116 16.98 -8.31 -9.12
N ILE A 117 16.30 -8.98 -8.19
CA ILE A 117 15.17 -8.42 -7.42
C ILE A 117 15.60 -7.20 -6.60
N GLN A 118 16.82 -7.22 -6.04
CA GLN A 118 17.32 -6.18 -5.13
C GLN A 118 18.02 -5.04 -5.86
N ASP A 119 18.50 -5.28 -7.08
CA ASP A 119 19.27 -4.29 -7.83
C ASP A 119 18.36 -3.23 -8.48
N SER A 120 18.41 -2.02 -7.92
CA SER A 120 17.69 -0.84 -8.42
C SER A 120 18.04 -0.40 -9.85
N GLN A 121 19.16 -0.88 -10.39
CA GLN A 121 19.62 -0.58 -11.74
C GLN A 121 19.33 -1.72 -12.73
N LYS A 122 18.83 -2.86 -12.24
CA LYS A 122 18.64 -4.04 -13.08
C LYS A 122 17.57 -3.85 -14.14
N PHE A 123 16.47 -3.23 -13.75
CA PHE A 123 15.28 -3.06 -14.58
C PHE A 123 15.05 -1.57 -14.83
N GLU A 124 15.52 -1.06 -15.97
CA GLU A 124 15.41 0.35 -16.35
C GLU A 124 13.96 0.85 -16.30
N PHE A 125 13.00 -0.01 -16.63
CA PHE A 125 11.57 0.32 -16.61
C PHE A 125 10.99 0.57 -15.21
N LEU A 126 11.72 0.27 -14.14
CA LEU A 126 11.36 0.61 -12.77
C LEU A 126 11.92 1.97 -12.32
N GLU A 127 12.51 2.74 -13.24
CA GLU A 127 12.88 4.16 -13.06
C GLU A 127 13.77 4.40 -11.82
N GLY A 128 14.72 3.48 -11.57
CA GLY A 128 15.68 3.58 -10.46
C GLY A 128 15.20 2.96 -9.15
N HIS A 129 14.03 2.31 -9.13
CA HIS A 129 13.58 1.47 -8.03
C HIS A 129 13.92 -0.01 -8.29
N SER A 130 14.21 -0.76 -7.23
CA SER A 130 14.36 -2.22 -7.33
C SER A 130 12.98 -2.89 -7.43
N LEU A 131 12.95 -4.12 -7.95
CA LEU A 131 11.71 -4.91 -7.94
C LEU A 131 11.25 -5.19 -6.50
N LEU A 132 12.20 -5.40 -5.58
CA LEU A 132 11.94 -5.50 -4.15
C LEU A 132 11.13 -4.31 -3.63
N ASP A 133 11.61 -3.09 -3.87
CA ASP A 133 10.96 -1.86 -3.41
C ASP A 133 9.53 -1.73 -3.97
N ARG A 134 9.39 -1.94 -5.28
CA ARG A 134 8.08 -1.86 -5.96
C ARG A 134 7.10 -2.92 -5.48
N ALA A 135 7.58 -4.14 -5.20
CA ALA A 135 6.77 -5.23 -4.66
C ALA A 135 6.32 -4.96 -3.22
N LEU A 136 7.22 -4.49 -2.35
CA LEU A 136 6.90 -4.12 -0.96
C LEU A 136 5.86 -2.99 -0.92
N GLY A 137 5.97 -2.01 -1.81
CA GLY A 137 5.00 -0.93 -1.92
C GLY A 137 3.63 -1.40 -2.42
N THR A 138 3.61 -2.18 -3.50
CA THR A 138 2.37 -2.59 -4.18
C THR A 138 1.63 -3.70 -3.43
N TYR A 139 2.31 -4.81 -3.13
CA TYR A 139 1.66 -5.96 -2.50
C TYR A 139 1.71 -5.91 -0.97
N GLY A 140 2.65 -5.17 -0.38
CA GLY A 140 2.79 -5.04 1.07
C GLY A 140 2.03 -3.84 1.62
N TYR A 141 2.64 -2.66 1.55
CA TYR A 141 2.12 -1.44 2.19
C TYR A 141 0.74 -1.02 1.65
N HIS A 142 0.57 -0.98 0.33
CA HIS A 142 -0.68 -0.57 -0.30
C HIS A 142 -1.85 -1.50 0.07
N THR A 143 -1.66 -2.82 0.01
CA THR A 143 -2.65 -3.80 0.49
C THR A 143 -3.01 -3.58 1.96
N ALA A 144 -2.00 -3.47 2.84
CA ALA A 144 -2.23 -3.27 4.26
C ALA A 144 -2.92 -1.93 4.58
N ALA A 145 -2.63 -0.88 3.82
CA ALA A 145 -3.31 0.42 3.94
C ALA A 145 -4.81 0.29 3.66
N HIS A 146 -5.21 -0.47 2.63
CA HIS A 146 -6.62 -0.69 2.31
C HIS A 146 -7.34 -1.58 3.33
N ILE A 147 -6.68 -2.63 3.83
CA ILE A 147 -7.22 -3.44 4.94
C ILE A 147 -7.42 -2.58 6.19
N SER A 148 -6.43 -1.75 6.53
CA SER A 148 -6.48 -0.83 7.67
C SER A 148 -7.61 0.19 7.54
N ASP A 149 -7.80 0.78 6.35
CA ASP A 149 -8.91 1.69 6.05
C ASP A 149 -10.28 0.99 6.19
N TYR A 150 -10.41 -0.25 5.72
CA TYR A 150 -11.62 -1.05 5.95
C TYR A 150 -11.90 -1.21 7.45
N TYR A 151 -10.89 -1.58 8.25
CA TYR A 151 -11.03 -1.71 9.70
C TYR A 151 -11.44 -0.40 10.38
N ILE A 152 -10.84 0.74 10.01
CA ILE A 152 -11.22 2.06 10.53
C ILE A 152 -12.70 2.34 10.26
N LYS A 153 -13.13 2.18 9.01
CA LYS A 153 -14.52 2.44 8.57
C LYS A 153 -15.55 1.53 9.24
N HIS A 154 -15.11 0.41 9.81
CA HIS A 154 -15.96 -0.54 10.54
C HIS A 154 -15.72 -0.53 12.06
N GLY A 155 -15.10 0.54 12.59
CA GLY A 155 -14.93 0.76 14.03
C GLY A 155 -13.89 -0.15 14.69
N GLN A 156 -13.01 -0.78 13.91
CA GLN A 156 -11.96 -1.70 14.36
C GLN A 156 -10.59 -1.00 14.42
N ILE A 157 -10.53 0.21 14.99
CA ILE A 157 -9.31 1.04 15.01
C ILE A 157 -8.10 0.34 15.63
N GLU A 158 -8.29 -0.48 16.67
CA GLU A 158 -7.19 -1.21 17.30
C GLU A 158 -6.57 -2.25 16.36
N ARG A 159 -7.37 -2.92 15.51
CA ARG A 159 -6.85 -3.83 14.47
C ARG A 159 -6.12 -3.06 13.38
N ALA A 160 -6.71 -1.96 12.93
CA ALA A 160 -6.09 -1.07 11.94
C ALA A 160 -4.71 -0.57 12.40
N ARG A 161 -4.61 -0.14 13.66
CA ARG A 161 -3.36 0.30 14.29
C ARG A 161 -2.35 -0.83 14.42
N ALA A 162 -2.77 -1.99 14.94
CA ALA A 162 -1.89 -3.14 15.09
C ALA A 162 -1.29 -3.58 13.74
N LEU A 163 -2.09 -3.60 12.68
CA LEU A 163 -1.63 -3.90 11.33
C LEU A 163 -0.59 -2.87 10.84
N GLN A 164 -0.85 -1.58 10.99
CA GLN A 164 0.05 -0.50 10.55
C GLN A 164 1.36 -0.47 11.34
N GLU A 165 1.32 -0.70 12.64
CA GLU A 165 2.52 -0.84 13.47
C GLU A 165 3.32 -2.10 13.09
N SER A 166 2.63 -3.22 12.85
CA SER A 166 3.26 -4.50 12.46
C SER A 166 3.96 -4.39 11.11
N ILE A 167 3.27 -3.90 10.07
CA ILE A 167 3.88 -3.75 8.74
C ILE A 167 5.03 -2.75 8.76
N THR A 168 4.90 -1.63 9.50
CA THR A 168 6.00 -0.67 9.66
C THR A 168 7.23 -1.36 10.23
N LYS A 169 7.06 -2.14 11.31
CA LYS A 169 8.16 -2.88 11.93
C LYS A 169 8.83 -3.86 10.96
N SER A 170 8.06 -4.55 10.12
CA SER A 170 8.60 -5.45 9.11
C SER A 170 9.34 -4.68 8.00
N LEU A 171 8.77 -3.56 7.53
CA LEU A 171 9.36 -2.73 6.47
C LEU A 171 10.69 -2.08 6.89
N LEU A 172 10.89 -1.79 8.19
CA LEU A 172 12.19 -1.35 8.73
C LEU A 172 13.33 -2.35 8.48
N GLY A 173 13.02 -3.62 8.18
CA GLY A 173 14.01 -4.63 7.83
C GLY A 173 14.55 -4.52 6.40
N PHE A 174 13.91 -3.74 5.52
CA PHE A 174 14.26 -3.65 4.11
C PHE A 174 15.03 -2.35 3.79
N PRO A 175 16.08 -2.44 2.97
CA PRO A 175 16.89 -1.27 2.63
C PRO A 175 16.06 -0.24 1.86
N GLY A 176 16.09 1.01 2.32
CA GLY A 176 15.43 2.14 1.66
C GLY A 176 13.98 2.37 2.11
N TRP A 177 13.45 1.52 2.97
CA TRP A 177 12.09 1.64 3.50
C TRP A 177 12.01 2.38 4.84
N GLU A 178 13.13 2.61 5.52
CA GLU A 178 13.16 3.08 6.90
C GLU A 178 12.43 4.41 7.07
N ALA A 179 12.75 5.41 6.25
CA ALA A 179 12.11 6.73 6.33
C ALA A 179 10.63 6.67 5.92
N ASN A 180 10.32 6.00 4.81
CA ASN A 180 8.97 5.97 4.25
C ASN A 180 8.01 5.18 5.15
N ALA A 181 8.43 4.04 5.70
CA ALA A 181 7.60 3.25 6.60
C ALA A 181 7.25 4.01 7.88
N VAL A 182 8.23 4.70 8.48
CA VAL A 182 8.02 5.51 9.69
C VAL A 182 7.14 6.73 9.38
N TYR A 183 7.38 7.40 8.25
CA TYR A 183 6.58 8.54 7.80
C TYR A 183 5.11 8.15 7.58
N ASN A 184 4.88 7.04 6.88
CA ASN A 184 3.55 6.49 6.61
C ASN A 184 2.80 6.11 7.91
N LEU A 185 3.50 5.59 8.92
CA LEU A 185 2.90 5.35 10.24
C LEU A 185 2.51 6.68 10.93
N GLY A 186 3.33 7.73 10.75
CA GLY A 186 2.99 9.09 11.19
C GLY A 186 1.72 9.63 10.52
N CYS A 187 1.57 9.40 9.21
CA CYS A 187 0.36 9.75 8.45
C CYS A 187 -0.86 9.01 8.98
N PHE A 188 -0.76 7.69 9.18
CA PHE A 188 -1.82 6.90 9.81
C PHE A 188 -2.24 7.48 11.17
N TYR A 189 -1.28 7.82 12.04
CA TYR A 189 -1.58 8.40 13.34
C TYR A 189 -2.27 9.76 13.24
N SER A 190 -1.82 10.62 12.32
CA SER A 190 -2.40 11.94 12.08
C SER A 190 -3.87 11.84 11.64
N LEU A 191 -4.14 11.01 10.62
CA LEU A 191 -5.49 10.77 10.09
C LEU A 191 -6.47 10.23 11.14
N ASN A 192 -5.96 9.50 12.14
CA ASN A 192 -6.77 8.84 13.16
C ASN A 192 -6.73 9.55 14.53
N GLY A 193 -6.21 10.78 14.60
CA GLY A 193 -6.29 11.63 15.79
C GLY A 193 -5.21 11.40 16.86
N TYR A 194 -4.24 10.52 16.60
CA TYR A 194 -3.09 10.24 17.47
C TYR A 194 -1.97 11.27 17.25
N LYS A 195 -2.29 12.55 17.49
CA LYS A 195 -1.45 13.68 17.05
C LYS A 195 -0.02 13.65 17.61
N GLN A 196 0.14 13.24 18.86
CA GLN A 196 1.45 13.20 19.52
C GLN A 196 2.32 12.07 18.96
N GLU A 197 1.73 10.90 18.76
CA GLU A 197 2.39 9.77 18.10
C GLU A 197 2.74 10.09 16.64
N ALA A 198 1.86 10.81 15.94
CA ALA A 198 2.11 11.27 14.58
C ALA A 198 3.34 12.19 14.51
N ILE A 199 3.41 13.22 15.36
CA ILE A 199 4.58 14.13 15.44
C ILE A 199 5.86 13.36 15.74
N ALA A 200 5.82 12.43 16.69
CA ALA A 200 7.00 11.63 17.03
C ALA A 200 7.51 10.83 15.83
N LYS A 201 6.61 10.23 15.06
CA LYS A 201 6.98 9.44 13.87
C LYS A 201 7.43 10.31 12.70
N VAL A 202 6.74 11.41 12.41
CA VAL A 202 7.15 12.34 11.35
C VAL A 202 8.54 12.92 11.64
N LYS A 203 8.82 13.29 12.90
CA LYS A 203 10.15 13.72 13.32
C LYS A 203 11.22 12.64 13.09
N GLU A 204 10.94 11.40 13.52
CA GLU A 204 11.85 10.26 13.31
C GLU A 204 12.14 10.05 11.82
N ALA A 205 11.12 10.15 10.95
CA ALA A 205 11.30 10.04 9.51
C ALA A 205 12.17 11.17 8.92
N PHE A 206 12.03 12.41 9.41
CA PHE A 206 12.86 13.54 8.95
C PHE A 206 14.32 13.41 9.35
N GLU A 207 14.60 12.82 10.51
CA GLU A 207 15.96 12.52 10.96
C GLU A 207 16.64 11.49 10.04
N ILE A 208 15.87 10.57 9.45
CA ILE A 208 16.36 9.57 8.48
C ILE A 208 16.48 10.18 7.08
N LYS A 209 15.48 10.96 6.64
CA LYS A 209 15.42 11.57 5.31
C LYS A 209 14.81 12.97 5.39
N SER A 210 15.67 13.98 5.45
CA SER A 210 15.30 15.39 5.57
C SER A 210 14.42 15.90 4.42
N ASP A 211 14.56 15.33 3.22
CA ASP A 211 13.81 15.75 2.04
C ASP A 211 12.30 15.50 2.17
N LEU A 212 11.89 14.63 3.11
CA LEU A 212 10.48 14.41 3.45
C LEU A 212 9.81 15.66 4.04
N VAL A 213 10.57 16.63 4.56
CA VAL A 213 10.03 17.89 5.09
C VAL A 213 9.26 18.66 4.03
N GLU A 214 9.79 18.74 2.80
CA GLU A 214 9.12 19.46 1.72
C GLU A 214 7.83 18.76 1.28
N TRP A 215 7.82 17.42 1.25
CA TRP A 215 6.60 16.66 1.00
C TRP A 215 5.58 16.87 2.11
N ALA A 216 6.01 16.83 3.37
CA ALA A 216 5.15 16.99 4.53
C ALA A 216 4.44 18.35 4.58
N LYS A 217 4.96 19.41 3.92
CA LYS A 217 4.29 20.72 3.82
C LYS A 217 2.98 20.68 3.03
N GLN A 218 2.86 19.76 2.07
CA GLN A 218 1.71 19.66 1.18
C GLN A 218 0.88 18.37 1.37
N ASP A 219 1.39 17.43 2.15
CA ASP A 219 0.73 16.17 2.45
C ASP A 219 -0.55 16.37 3.28
N SER A 220 -1.71 16.05 2.71
CA SER A 220 -3.00 16.20 3.36
C SER A 220 -3.19 15.25 4.55
N ASP A 221 -2.45 14.14 4.61
CA ASP A 221 -2.56 13.20 5.72
C ASP A 221 -2.09 13.83 7.05
N LEU A 222 -1.27 14.88 6.96
CA LEU A 222 -0.75 15.64 8.09
C LEU A 222 -1.55 16.90 8.41
N ASP A 223 -2.70 17.12 7.76
CA ASP A 223 -3.52 18.32 7.96
C ASP A 223 -3.97 18.51 9.41
N ALA A 224 -4.22 17.41 10.13
CA ALA A 224 -4.59 17.44 11.55
C ALA A 224 -3.49 18.03 12.46
N LEU A 225 -2.23 18.10 11.99
CA LEU A 225 -1.07 18.60 12.71
C LEU A 225 -0.73 20.06 12.39
N ARG A 226 -1.26 20.64 11.31
CA ARG A 226 -0.88 21.96 10.77
C ARG A 226 -0.95 23.10 11.79
N ASP A 227 -1.89 23.04 12.71
CA ASP A 227 -2.08 24.07 13.74
C ASP A 227 -1.19 23.89 14.98
N MET A 228 -0.48 22.77 15.10
CA MET A 228 0.38 22.48 16.25
C MET A 228 1.71 23.22 16.11
N ALA A 229 2.10 23.97 17.16
CA ALA A 229 3.38 24.70 17.18
C ALA A 229 4.58 23.77 16.93
N GLU A 230 4.58 22.59 17.56
CA GLU A 230 5.61 21.57 17.37
C GLU A 230 5.74 21.11 15.91
N TYR A 231 4.63 20.99 15.18
CA TYR A 231 4.66 20.57 13.79
C TYR A 231 5.16 21.69 12.87
N LYS A 232 4.75 22.95 13.13
CA LYS A 232 5.27 24.13 12.43
C LYS A 232 6.79 24.25 12.60
N ASP A 233 7.27 24.08 13.82
CA ASP A 233 8.71 24.06 14.12
C ASP A 233 9.43 22.93 13.34
N LEU A 234 8.82 21.74 13.21
CA LEU A 234 9.40 20.62 12.46
C LEU A 234 9.51 20.89 10.95
N ILE A 235 8.55 21.60 10.36
CA ILE A 235 8.55 21.91 8.92
C ILE A 235 9.17 23.28 8.58
N GLY A 236 9.57 24.05 9.61
CA GLY A 236 10.21 25.35 9.47
C GLY A 236 9.25 26.51 9.16
N GLU A 237 8.04 26.49 9.72
CA GLU A 237 6.98 27.52 9.57
C GLU A 237 6.63 28.26 10.86
#